data_AF-A0A9E2ER11-F1
#
_entry.id   AF-A0A9E2ER11-F1
#
_cell.length_a   1.000
_cell.length_b   1.000
_cell.length_c   1.000
_cell.angle_alpha   90.00
_cell.angle_beta   90.00
_cell.angle_gamma   90.00
#
_symmetry.space_group_name_H-M   'P 1'
#
loop_
_entity.id
_entity.type
_entity.pdbx_description
1 polymer ?
#
loop_
_entity_poly.entity_id
_entity_poly.type
_entity_poly.pdbx_seq_one_letter_code
_entity_poly.pdbx_strand_id
1 'polypeptide(L)'
;VNGAEDGRKKIRKLAKAGVDVIKLIDQDQMTMEELKAVVDEAHKNSLKVVAHGHRPEEIRRGLQVGVDCFEHTGLSSAPSYPDDIMAMIKERTAQMNLGPLFWCPTVEGLYNYEYMRDNPERLDNDSWHRGLPDSVIVDIKNSIAHPDRMPYFQLTPSRKPTLETKIKQLLDAGVVLMIGTDSGIPMKFHSQSTWNELDVWVNEFGIDPMYAIRAATYWPSLWMGVADEVGTITPGKYADIIAVDGDVLRYISLLQDVDLVIKHGKRYK
;
A
#
# COMPACT_ATOMS: atom_id res chain seq x y z
N VAL A 1 -18.89 -13.09 -5.44
CA VAL A 1 -18.70 -14.54 -5.69
C VAL A 1 -20.02 -15.19 -5.33
N ASN A 2 -20.49 -16.17 -6.11
CA ASN A 2 -21.81 -16.78 -5.91
C ASN A 2 -21.62 -18.29 -5.68
N GLY A 3 -21.05 -18.65 -4.53
CA GLY A 3 -20.69 -20.01 -4.14
C GLY A 3 -19.20 -20.32 -4.34
N ALA A 4 -18.71 -21.31 -3.59
CA ALA A 4 -17.30 -21.70 -3.54
C ALA A 4 -16.73 -22.04 -4.93
N GLU A 5 -17.45 -22.82 -5.75
CA GLU A 5 -16.98 -23.20 -7.09
C GLU A 5 -16.96 -22.01 -8.08
N ASP A 6 -17.90 -21.05 -7.96
CA ASP A 6 -17.82 -19.80 -8.74
C ASP A 6 -16.54 -19.03 -8.37
N GLY A 7 -16.21 -18.98 -7.08
CA GLY A 7 -14.95 -18.42 -6.59
C GLY A 7 -13.73 -19.10 -7.23
N ARG A 8 -13.65 -20.43 -7.15
CA ARG A 8 -12.55 -21.20 -7.77
C ARG A 8 -12.46 -20.97 -9.28
N LYS A 9 -13.59 -21.01 -9.97
CA LYS A 9 -13.64 -20.78 -11.43
C LYS A 9 -13.12 -19.40 -11.82
N LYS A 10 -13.48 -18.36 -11.08
CA LYS A 10 -12.98 -17.00 -11.30
C LYS A 10 -11.46 -16.92 -11.08
N ILE A 11 -10.95 -17.57 -10.04
CA ILE A 11 -9.51 -17.62 -9.78
C ILE A 11 -8.74 -18.35 -10.88
N ARG A 12 -9.21 -19.52 -11.31
CA ARG A 12 -8.59 -20.24 -12.45
C ARG A 12 -8.60 -19.40 -13.72
N LYS A 13 -9.66 -18.63 -13.97
CA LYS A 13 -9.74 -17.70 -15.11
C LYS A 13 -8.68 -16.60 -15.01
N LEU A 14 -8.53 -15.99 -13.84
CA LEU A 14 -7.53 -14.94 -13.59
C LEU A 14 -6.10 -15.50 -13.70
N ALA A 15 -5.83 -16.66 -13.10
CA ALA A 15 -4.55 -17.36 -13.23
C ALA A 15 -4.21 -17.64 -14.69
N LYS A 16 -5.16 -18.15 -15.47
CA LYS A 16 -4.97 -18.37 -16.92
C LYS A 16 -4.72 -17.08 -17.70
N ALA A 17 -5.24 -15.95 -17.23
CA ALA A 17 -4.99 -14.64 -17.82
C ALA A 17 -3.60 -14.08 -17.47
N GLY A 18 -2.86 -14.74 -16.57
CA GLY A 18 -1.49 -14.36 -16.22
C GLY A 18 -1.40 -13.18 -15.24
N VAL A 19 -2.39 -13.01 -14.35
CA VAL A 19 -2.26 -12.04 -13.26
C VAL A 19 -1.23 -12.52 -12.23
N ASP A 20 -0.54 -11.59 -11.59
CA ASP A 20 0.48 -11.93 -10.57
C ASP A 20 -0.11 -12.10 -9.16
N VAL A 21 -1.24 -11.43 -8.88
CA VAL A 21 -1.84 -11.29 -7.55
C VAL A 21 -3.36 -11.29 -7.64
N ILE A 22 -4.01 -11.82 -6.60
CA ILE A 22 -5.46 -11.70 -6.38
C ILE A 22 -5.72 -10.62 -5.32
N LYS A 23 -6.57 -9.66 -5.65
CA LYS A 23 -7.04 -8.63 -4.71
C LYS A 23 -8.46 -8.95 -4.24
N LEU A 24 -8.67 -8.94 -2.93
CA LEU A 24 -9.97 -9.02 -2.28
C LEU A 24 -10.42 -7.63 -1.83
N ILE A 25 -11.71 -7.35 -2.02
CA ILE A 25 -12.43 -6.17 -1.54
C ILE A 25 -13.78 -6.67 -1.00
N ASP A 26 -14.23 -6.11 0.12
CA ASP A 26 -15.48 -6.48 0.79
C ASP A 26 -15.58 -7.99 1.10
N GLN A 27 -14.46 -8.65 1.43
CA GLN A 27 -14.43 -10.10 1.68
C GLN A 27 -15.20 -10.53 2.92
N ASP A 28 -15.53 -9.59 3.82
CA ASP A 28 -16.46 -9.80 4.92
C ASP A 28 -17.93 -9.97 4.48
N GLN A 29 -18.25 -9.65 3.23
CA GLN A 29 -19.56 -9.93 2.62
C GLN A 29 -19.62 -11.31 1.95
N MET A 30 -18.49 -12.02 1.83
CA MET A 30 -18.46 -13.41 1.35
C MET A 30 -18.75 -14.37 2.51
N THR A 31 -19.33 -15.52 2.21
CA THR A 31 -19.31 -16.63 3.18
C THR A 31 -17.86 -17.11 3.40
N MET A 32 -17.58 -17.71 4.57
CA MET A 32 -16.25 -18.27 4.83
C MET A 32 -15.88 -19.40 3.87
N GLU A 33 -16.87 -20.15 3.36
CA GLU A 33 -16.65 -21.19 2.35
C GLU A 33 -16.19 -20.59 1.02
N GLU A 34 -16.83 -19.51 0.56
CA GLU A 34 -16.44 -18.81 -0.66
C GLU A 34 -15.07 -18.16 -0.53
N LEU A 35 -14.82 -17.48 0.59
CA LEU A 35 -13.57 -16.79 0.83
C LEU A 35 -12.42 -17.78 0.90
N LYS A 36 -12.57 -18.87 1.66
CA LYS A 36 -11.58 -19.94 1.71
C LYS A 36 -11.38 -20.58 0.34
N ALA A 37 -12.44 -20.83 -0.43
CA ALA A 37 -12.30 -21.40 -1.76
C ALA A 37 -11.52 -20.51 -2.73
N VAL A 38 -11.70 -19.19 -2.65
CA VAL A 38 -10.95 -18.20 -3.41
C VAL A 38 -9.47 -18.22 -3.02
N VAL A 39 -9.15 -18.12 -1.73
CA VAL A 39 -7.76 -18.06 -1.26
C VAL A 39 -7.03 -19.39 -1.54
N ASP A 40 -7.64 -20.52 -1.20
CA ASP A 40 -7.07 -21.85 -1.47
C ASP A 40 -6.80 -22.06 -2.98
N GLU A 41 -7.70 -21.60 -3.85
CA GLU A 41 -7.49 -21.72 -5.30
C GLU A 41 -6.40 -20.78 -5.81
N ALA A 42 -6.25 -19.59 -5.22
CA ALA A 42 -5.20 -18.65 -5.59
C ALA A 42 -3.83 -19.24 -5.26
N HIS A 43 -3.65 -19.73 -4.03
CA HIS A 43 -2.42 -20.37 -3.60
C HIS A 43 -2.10 -21.65 -4.40
N LYS A 44 -3.11 -22.44 -4.78
CA LYS A 44 -2.91 -23.60 -5.70
C LYS A 44 -2.34 -23.19 -7.06
N ASN A 45 -2.61 -21.97 -7.51
CA ASN A 45 -2.06 -21.40 -8.74
C ASN A 45 -0.80 -20.56 -8.48
N SER A 46 -0.18 -20.67 -7.30
CA SER A 46 1.00 -19.89 -6.88
C SER A 46 0.78 -18.37 -6.88
N LEU A 47 -0.48 -17.92 -6.75
CA LEU A 47 -0.83 -16.50 -6.68
C LEU A 47 -0.93 -16.07 -5.22
N LYS A 48 -0.36 -14.89 -4.93
CA LYS A 48 -0.53 -14.22 -3.64
C LYS A 48 -1.90 -13.56 -3.56
N VAL A 49 -2.42 -13.43 -2.34
CA VAL A 49 -3.70 -12.79 -2.05
C VAL A 49 -3.49 -11.56 -1.19
N VAL A 50 -3.92 -10.42 -1.70
CA VAL A 50 -3.96 -9.14 -0.99
C VAL A 50 -5.40 -8.87 -0.55
N ALA A 51 -5.60 -8.55 0.73
CA ALA A 51 -6.91 -8.23 1.28
C ALA A 51 -7.09 -6.73 1.52
N HIS A 52 -8.34 -6.28 1.47
CA HIS A 52 -8.72 -4.97 2.00
C HIS A 52 -8.71 -5.03 3.53
N GLY A 53 -8.13 -4.03 4.20
CA GLY A 53 -8.10 -3.90 5.66
C GLY A 53 -8.93 -2.72 6.17
N HIS A 54 -10.11 -2.46 5.61
CA HIS A 54 -10.94 -1.30 5.97
C HIS A 54 -11.82 -1.55 7.18
N ARG A 55 -12.41 -2.74 7.29
CA ARG A 55 -13.29 -3.13 8.39
C ARG A 55 -12.59 -4.17 9.29
N PRO A 56 -12.85 -4.17 10.61
CA PRO A 56 -12.35 -5.21 11.50
C PRO A 56 -12.62 -6.64 11.00
N GLU A 57 -13.82 -6.90 10.49
CA GLU A 57 -14.20 -8.22 9.96
C GLU A 57 -13.43 -8.63 8.70
N GLU A 58 -13.05 -7.68 7.85
CA GLU A 58 -12.21 -7.94 6.68
C GLU A 58 -10.83 -8.44 7.10
N ILE A 59 -10.25 -7.85 8.14
CA ILE A 59 -8.97 -8.24 8.71
C ILE A 59 -9.06 -9.62 9.38
N ARG A 60 -10.06 -9.82 10.26
CA ARG A 60 -10.28 -11.12 10.94
C ARG A 60 -10.38 -12.26 9.95
N ARG A 61 -11.26 -12.11 8.95
CA ARG A 61 -11.50 -13.17 7.96
C ARG A 61 -10.31 -13.38 7.06
N GLY A 62 -9.62 -12.30 6.65
CA GLY A 62 -8.37 -12.40 5.90
C GLY A 62 -7.30 -13.20 6.64
N LEU A 63 -7.12 -12.94 7.94
CA LEU A 63 -6.19 -13.69 8.79
C LEU A 63 -6.61 -15.16 8.90
N GLN A 64 -7.90 -15.45 9.09
CA GLN A 64 -8.43 -16.82 9.19
C GLN A 64 -8.21 -17.66 7.92
N VAL A 65 -8.30 -17.04 6.74
CA VAL A 65 -8.09 -17.76 5.47
C VAL A 65 -6.64 -17.70 4.97
N GLY A 66 -5.76 -16.96 5.66
CA GLY A 66 -4.33 -16.92 5.38
C GLY A 66 -3.94 -16.04 4.20
N VAL A 67 -4.51 -14.84 4.07
CA VAL A 67 -4.05 -13.85 3.06
C VAL A 67 -2.59 -13.43 3.30
N ASP A 68 -1.92 -13.02 2.24
CA ASP A 68 -0.47 -12.75 2.23
C ASP A 68 -0.12 -11.30 2.58
N CYS A 69 -1.04 -10.37 2.28
CA CYS A 69 -0.88 -8.94 2.51
C CYS A 69 -2.23 -8.28 2.82
N PHE A 70 -2.20 -7.20 3.61
CA PHE A 70 -3.34 -6.29 3.77
C PHE A 70 -3.02 -4.89 3.25
N GLU A 71 -4.04 -4.21 2.73
CA GLU A 71 -3.98 -2.78 2.42
C GLU A 71 -4.75 -1.96 3.47
N HIS A 72 -4.29 -0.73 3.69
CA HIS A 72 -4.91 0.33 4.49
C HIS A 72 -4.97 0.06 6.01
N THR A 73 -5.30 1.07 6.81
CA THR A 73 -5.29 0.99 8.29
C THR A 73 -6.68 1.04 8.95
N GLY A 74 -7.71 0.56 8.25
CA GLY A 74 -9.09 0.67 8.70
C GLY A 74 -9.75 2.03 8.43
N LEU A 75 -11.09 2.03 8.30
CA LEU A 75 -11.90 3.23 8.11
C LEU A 75 -12.44 3.84 9.42
N SER A 76 -12.32 3.12 10.54
CA SER A 76 -12.83 3.61 11.82
C SER A 76 -11.95 4.72 12.41
N SER A 77 -12.59 5.65 13.13
CA SER A 77 -11.94 6.60 14.03
C SER A 77 -11.58 5.98 15.39
N ALA A 78 -11.65 4.65 15.51
CA ALA A 78 -11.20 3.97 16.72
C ALA A 78 -9.70 4.22 16.88
N PRO A 79 -9.23 4.53 18.11
CA PRO A 79 -7.85 4.93 18.35
C PRO A 79 -6.84 3.81 18.07
N SER A 80 -7.30 2.57 18.10
CA SER A 80 -6.49 1.36 17.93
C SER A 80 -7.26 0.29 17.16
N TYR A 81 -6.55 -0.72 16.66
CA TYR A 81 -7.19 -1.97 16.25
C TYR A 81 -7.81 -2.68 17.47
N PRO A 82 -8.94 -3.39 17.30
CA PRO A 82 -9.50 -4.26 18.32
C PRO A 82 -8.48 -5.28 18.85
N ASP A 83 -8.55 -5.57 20.15
CA ASP A 83 -7.59 -6.43 20.84
C ASP A 83 -7.52 -7.85 20.27
N ASP A 84 -8.65 -8.39 19.84
CA ASP A 84 -8.73 -9.73 19.25
C ASP A 84 -8.03 -9.78 17.87
N ILE A 85 -8.16 -8.73 17.06
CA ILE A 85 -7.39 -8.59 15.81
C ILE A 85 -5.90 -8.52 16.11
N MET A 86 -5.49 -7.72 17.10
CA MET A 86 -4.07 -7.64 17.48
C MET A 86 -3.53 -8.97 18.01
N ALA A 87 -4.35 -9.75 18.72
CA ALA A 87 -3.98 -11.09 19.14
C ALA A 87 -3.79 -12.03 17.94
N MET A 88 -4.70 -12.01 16.96
CA MET A 88 -4.59 -12.82 15.74
C MET A 88 -3.38 -12.43 14.88
N ILE A 89 -3.07 -11.14 14.76
CA ILE A 89 -1.88 -10.67 14.04
C ILE A 89 -0.61 -11.20 14.72
N LYS A 90 -0.49 -11.04 16.05
CA LYS A 90 0.65 -11.54 16.82
C LYS A 90 0.82 -13.06 16.71
N GLU A 91 -0.28 -13.81 16.74
CA GLU A 91 -0.25 -15.25 16.53
C GLU A 91 0.22 -15.60 15.12
N ARG A 92 -0.26 -14.89 14.09
CA ARG A 92 0.13 -15.12 12.69
C ARG A 92 1.59 -14.78 12.42
N THR A 93 2.12 -13.71 13.00
CA THR A 93 3.53 -13.30 12.80
C THR A 93 4.51 -14.16 13.60
N ALA A 94 4.06 -14.79 14.70
CA ALA A 94 4.85 -15.77 15.44
C ALA A 94 5.04 -17.10 14.69
N GLN A 95 4.18 -17.42 13.73
CA GLN A 95 4.26 -18.64 12.92
C GLN A 95 5.29 -18.50 11.78
N MET A 96 6.57 -18.65 12.12
CA MET A 96 7.69 -18.47 11.18
C MET A 96 7.59 -19.33 9.91
N ASN A 97 6.94 -20.50 9.97
CA ASN A 97 6.73 -21.40 8.84
C ASN A 97 5.80 -20.84 7.77
N LEU A 98 4.96 -19.85 8.10
CA LEU A 98 4.07 -19.16 7.17
C LEU A 98 4.71 -17.93 6.52
N GLY A 99 5.97 -17.63 6.85
CA GLY A 99 6.65 -16.43 6.41
C GLY A 99 6.04 -15.14 6.99
N PRO A 100 6.57 -13.97 6.58
CA PRO A 100 6.10 -12.68 7.08
C PRO A 100 4.66 -12.39 6.65
N LEU A 101 3.90 -11.72 7.51
CA LEU A 101 2.66 -11.05 7.12
C LEU A 101 3.02 -9.64 6.63
N PHE A 102 2.62 -9.32 5.40
CA PHE A 102 2.92 -8.01 4.80
C PHE A 102 1.74 -7.05 4.92
N TRP A 103 2.02 -5.75 4.94
CA TRP A 103 0.97 -4.73 5.02
C TRP A 103 1.39 -3.41 4.36
N CYS A 104 0.54 -2.89 3.48
CA CYS A 104 0.67 -1.60 2.82
C CYS A 104 -0.36 -0.62 3.42
N PRO A 105 0.02 0.27 4.35
CA PRO A 105 -0.95 1.04 5.12
C PRO A 105 -1.53 2.27 4.38
N THR A 106 -0.88 2.77 3.32
CA THR A 106 -1.39 3.83 2.43
C THR A 106 -1.88 5.08 3.17
N VAL A 107 -1.03 5.68 4.02
CA VAL A 107 -1.46 6.72 4.96
C VAL A 107 -1.32 8.15 4.46
N GLU A 108 -0.43 8.42 3.49
CA GLU A 108 -0.07 9.80 3.11
C GLU A 108 -1.28 10.58 2.62
N GLY A 109 -2.16 9.92 1.86
CA GLY A 109 -3.34 10.53 1.29
C GLY A 109 -4.26 11.10 2.38
N LEU A 110 -4.38 10.38 3.49
CA LEU A 110 -5.17 10.78 4.64
C LEU A 110 -4.42 11.80 5.49
N TYR A 111 -3.13 11.56 5.76
CA TYR A 111 -2.34 12.39 6.65
C TYR A 111 -2.18 13.83 6.12
N ASN A 112 -1.91 13.94 4.82
CA ASN A 112 -1.66 15.21 4.13
C ASN A 112 -2.94 15.89 3.61
N TYR A 113 -4.13 15.32 3.81
CA TYR A 113 -5.38 15.86 3.25
C TYR A 113 -5.64 17.31 3.66
N GLU A 114 -5.57 17.61 4.96
CA GLU A 114 -5.87 18.96 5.47
C GLU A 114 -4.88 19.99 4.92
N TYR A 115 -3.59 19.64 4.86
CA TYR A 115 -2.57 20.50 4.29
C TYR A 115 -2.81 20.76 2.80
N MET A 116 -3.17 19.73 2.01
CA MET A 116 -3.51 19.89 0.59
C MET A 116 -4.82 20.65 0.36
N ARG A 117 -5.82 20.49 1.24
CA ARG A 117 -7.06 21.27 1.20
C ARG A 117 -6.78 22.76 1.43
N ASP A 118 -5.91 23.06 2.40
CA ASP A 118 -5.60 24.43 2.82
C ASP A 118 -4.54 25.10 1.93
N ASN A 119 -3.76 24.30 1.17
CA ASN A 119 -2.70 24.75 0.25
C ASN A 119 -2.78 23.98 -1.09
N PRO A 120 -3.83 24.23 -1.91
CA PRO A 120 -4.14 23.42 -3.08
C PRO A 120 -3.26 23.72 -4.30
N GLU A 121 -2.34 24.69 -4.24
CA GLU A 121 -1.52 25.12 -5.38
C GLU A 121 -0.68 23.97 -5.96
N ARG A 122 -0.35 22.96 -5.16
CA ARG A 122 0.35 21.76 -5.63
C ARG A 122 -0.47 20.93 -6.63
N LEU A 123 -1.80 21.04 -6.61
CA LEU A 123 -2.69 20.33 -7.53
C LEU A 123 -2.61 20.89 -8.96
N ASP A 124 -2.18 22.14 -9.12
CA ASP A 124 -2.00 22.81 -10.41
C ASP A 124 -0.75 22.31 -11.18
N ASN A 125 0.09 21.47 -10.56
CA ASN A 125 1.31 20.97 -11.15
C ASN A 125 1.04 19.93 -12.26
N ASP A 126 1.68 20.07 -13.42
CA ASP A 126 1.44 19.21 -14.59
C ASP A 126 2.10 17.82 -14.53
N SER A 127 2.89 17.51 -13.49
CA SER A 127 3.65 16.25 -13.39
C SER A 127 2.75 15.01 -13.45
N TRP A 128 1.51 15.11 -12.98
CA TRP A 128 0.54 14.01 -13.00
C TRP A 128 -0.21 13.88 -14.33
N HIS A 129 -0.09 14.86 -15.24
CA HIS A 129 -0.68 14.78 -16.58
C HIS A 129 0.00 13.71 -17.46
N ARG A 130 1.24 13.32 -17.13
CA ARG A 130 2.07 12.47 -17.98
C ARG A 130 1.39 11.14 -18.31
N GLY A 131 1.11 10.93 -19.59
CA GLY A 131 0.50 9.70 -20.10
C GLY A 131 -1.02 9.66 -20.01
N LEU A 132 -1.66 10.73 -19.52
CA LEU A 132 -3.11 10.87 -19.49
C LEU A 132 -3.61 11.64 -20.73
N PRO A 133 -4.75 11.25 -21.33
CA PRO A 133 -5.43 12.07 -22.33
C PRO A 133 -5.94 13.39 -21.74
N ASP A 134 -6.00 14.45 -22.54
CA ASP A 134 -6.51 15.77 -22.12
C ASP A 134 -7.92 15.70 -21.50
N SER A 135 -8.79 14.83 -22.03
CA SER A 135 -10.13 14.61 -21.47
C SER A 135 -10.08 14.10 -20.02
N VAL A 136 -9.17 13.18 -19.73
CA VAL A 136 -8.97 12.63 -18.38
C VAL A 136 -8.38 13.69 -17.45
N ILE A 137 -7.45 14.51 -17.96
CA ILE A 137 -6.88 15.63 -17.19
C ILE A 137 -7.98 16.63 -16.81
N VAL A 138 -8.83 17.00 -17.76
CA VAL A 138 -9.97 17.89 -17.52
C VAL A 138 -10.94 17.29 -16.51
N ASP A 139 -11.29 16.00 -16.65
CA ASP A 139 -12.17 15.30 -15.71
C ASP A 139 -11.59 15.27 -14.30
N ILE A 140 -10.29 14.97 -14.14
CA ILE A 140 -9.60 15.00 -12.85
C ILE A 140 -9.62 16.41 -12.26
N LYS A 141 -9.24 17.44 -13.02
CA LYS A 141 -9.27 18.85 -12.55
C LYS A 141 -10.66 19.26 -12.07
N ASN A 142 -11.70 18.90 -12.82
CA ASN A 142 -13.09 19.16 -12.43
C ASN A 142 -13.46 18.40 -11.14
N SER A 143 -13.04 17.15 -11.00
CA SER A 143 -13.33 16.32 -9.82
C SER A 143 -12.69 16.85 -8.53
N ILE A 144 -11.57 17.58 -8.63
CA ILE A 144 -10.80 18.10 -7.49
C ILE A 144 -10.93 19.60 -7.28
N ALA A 145 -11.79 20.29 -8.04
CA ALA A 145 -11.97 21.74 -7.99
C ALA A 145 -12.45 22.28 -6.62
N HIS A 146 -13.09 21.42 -5.81
CA HIS A 146 -13.58 21.74 -4.47
C HIS A 146 -13.03 20.74 -3.45
N PRO A 147 -11.73 20.82 -3.11
CA PRO A 147 -11.08 19.85 -2.24
C PRO A 147 -11.70 19.83 -0.83
N ASP A 148 -12.30 20.94 -0.39
CA ASP A 148 -13.01 21.11 0.89
C ASP A 148 -14.33 20.33 0.98
N ARG A 149 -14.88 19.87 -0.15
CA ARG A 149 -16.24 19.27 -0.23
C ARG A 149 -16.23 17.79 -0.58
N MET A 150 -15.06 17.17 -0.61
CA MET A 150 -14.92 15.79 -1.05
C MET A 150 -15.44 14.78 -0.01
N PRO A 151 -16.47 13.97 -0.33
CA PRO A 151 -16.97 12.96 0.58
C PRO A 151 -15.91 11.91 0.94
N TYR A 152 -14.98 11.65 0.03
CA TYR A 152 -13.87 10.71 0.21
C TYR A 152 -13.07 10.99 1.51
N PHE A 153 -12.88 12.28 1.85
CA PHE A 153 -12.08 12.69 3.00
C PHE A 153 -12.91 13.12 4.22
N GLN A 154 -14.22 12.87 4.21
CA GLN A 154 -15.13 13.33 5.27
C GLN A 154 -14.71 12.82 6.66
N LEU A 155 -14.19 11.60 6.75
CA LEU A 155 -13.73 10.98 8.00
C LEU A 155 -12.26 11.27 8.32
N THR A 156 -11.52 11.93 7.43
CA THR A 156 -10.07 12.08 7.59
C THR A 156 -9.68 12.84 8.87
N PRO A 157 -10.34 13.95 9.27
CA PRO A 157 -9.98 14.65 10.51
C PRO A 157 -10.08 13.78 11.77
N SER A 158 -11.03 12.83 11.82
CA SER A 158 -11.18 11.91 12.95
C SER A 158 -10.29 10.67 12.84
N ARG A 159 -9.87 10.30 11.63
CA ARG A 159 -8.99 9.14 11.36
C ARG A 159 -7.51 9.48 11.52
N LYS A 160 -7.07 10.65 11.04
CA LYS A 160 -5.66 11.07 11.01
C LYS A 160 -4.95 10.90 12.37
N PRO A 161 -5.52 11.32 13.52
CA PRO A 161 -4.87 11.14 14.82
C PRO A 161 -4.67 9.68 15.25
N THR A 162 -5.37 8.73 14.62
CA THR A 162 -5.28 7.29 14.95
C THR A 162 -4.21 6.55 14.14
N LEU A 163 -3.73 7.15 13.05
CA LEU A 163 -2.87 6.46 12.07
C LEU A 163 -1.53 6.06 12.70
N GLU A 164 -0.85 6.97 13.39
CA GLU A 164 0.43 6.70 14.05
C GLU A 164 0.34 5.52 15.01
N THR A 165 -0.68 5.52 15.88
CA THR A 165 -0.92 4.41 16.83
C THR A 165 -1.14 3.09 16.11
N LYS A 166 -1.95 3.06 15.07
CA LYS A 166 -2.23 1.83 14.30
C LYS A 166 -1.00 1.32 13.57
N ILE A 167 -0.18 2.20 13.00
CA ILE A 167 1.10 1.83 12.38
C ILE A 167 2.05 1.20 13.40
N LYS A 168 2.19 1.83 14.58
CA LYS A 168 2.99 1.29 15.69
C LYS A 168 2.48 -0.07 16.14
N GLN A 169 1.17 -0.25 16.28
CA GLN A 169 0.57 -1.55 16.61
C GLN A 169 0.95 -2.65 15.61
N LEU A 170 0.95 -2.37 14.30
CA LEU A 170 1.34 -3.34 13.28
C LEU A 170 2.83 -3.70 13.38
N LEU A 171 3.69 -2.69 13.51
CA LEU A 171 5.15 -2.88 13.66
C LEU A 171 5.47 -3.70 14.92
N ASP A 172 4.90 -3.33 16.06
CA ASP A 172 5.10 -4.01 17.36
C ASP A 172 4.58 -5.46 17.33
N ALA A 173 3.59 -5.75 16.48
CA ALA A 173 3.09 -7.10 16.28
C ALA A 173 3.93 -7.94 15.29
N GLY A 174 5.01 -7.39 14.73
CA GLY A 174 5.92 -8.11 13.82
C GLY A 174 5.45 -8.15 12.37
N VAL A 175 4.50 -7.30 11.97
CA VAL A 175 4.08 -7.15 10.58
C VAL A 175 5.20 -6.47 9.79
N VAL A 176 5.47 -6.97 8.57
CA VAL A 176 6.40 -6.32 7.65
C VAL A 176 5.64 -5.29 6.83
N LEU A 177 5.88 -4.01 7.12
CA LEU A 177 5.27 -2.92 6.36
C LEU A 177 6.00 -2.72 5.03
N MET A 178 5.22 -2.43 3.98
CA MET A 178 5.70 -2.03 2.67
C MET A 178 5.14 -0.65 2.30
N ILE A 179 5.90 0.12 1.54
CA ILE A 179 5.43 1.40 1.03
C ILE A 179 4.44 1.12 -0.11
N GLY A 180 3.20 1.55 0.11
CA GLY A 180 2.12 1.60 -0.86
C GLY A 180 1.30 2.85 -0.58
N THR A 181 0.72 3.45 -1.60
CA THR A 181 0.19 4.83 -1.52
C THR A 181 -1.29 4.97 -1.80
N ASP A 182 -1.90 3.97 -2.45
CA ASP A 182 -3.23 4.08 -3.07
C ASP A 182 -3.35 5.27 -4.05
N SER A 183 -2.22 5.67 -4.68
CA SER A 183 -2.21 6.78 -5.65
C SER A 183 -3.19 6.53 -6.79
N GLY A 184 -3.91 7.58 -7.19
CA GLY A 184 -5.10 7.50 -8.04
C GLY A 184 -6.37 7.86 -7.29
N ILE A 185 -6.34 7.89 -5.95
CA ILE A 185 -7.39 8.51 -5.13
C ILE A 185 -7.40 10.05 -5.33
N PRO A 186 -8.50 10.74 -4.97
CA PRO A 186 -8.60 12.17 -5.19
C PRO A 186 -7.43 12.95 -4.59
N MET A 187 -6.86 13.90 -5.35
CA MET A 187 -5.73 14.74 -4.96
C MET A 187 -4.39 14.03 -4.71
N LYS A 188 -4.24 12.73 -5.04
CA LYS A 188 -3.01 11.96 -4.79
C LYS A 188 -2.51 11.28 -6.04
N PHE A 189 -1.37 11.75 -6.53
CA PHE A 189 -0.84 11.40 -7.84
C PHE A 189 0.45 10.60 -7.75
N HIS A 190 0.64 9.68 -8.71
CA HIS A 190 1.78 8.77 -8.77
C HIS A 190 3.14 9.48 -8.80
N SER A 191 3.21 10.75 -9.23
CA SER A 191 4.46 11.51 -9.29
C SER A 191 5.02 11.91 -7.93
N GLN A 192 4.21 11.91 -6.87
CA GLN A 192 4.58 12.49 -5.57
C GLN A 192 4.32 11.54 -4.39
N SER A 193 3.26 10.74 -4.46
CA SER A 193 2.75 10.02 -3.29
C SER A 193 3.74 9.08 -2.62
N THR A 194 4.61 8.38 -3.36
CA THR A 194 5.59 7.46 -2.77
C THR A 194 6.53 8.20 -1.81
N TRP A 195 6.96 9.39 -2.21
CA TRP A 195 7.83 10.24 -1.40
C TRP A 195 7.10 10.80 -0.18
N ASN A 196 5.82 11.16 -0.33
CA ASN A 196 4.98 11.62 0.77
C ASN A 196 4.71 10.50 1.79
N GLU A 197 4.53 9.25 1.36
CA GLU A 197 4.37 8.10 2.27
C GLU A 197 5.63 7.88 3.11
N LEU A 198 6.80 7.92 2.47
CA LEU A 198 8.10 7.84 3.17
C LEU A 198 8.28 8.99 4.17
N ASP A 199 7.92 10.22 3.77
CA ASP A 199 8.02 11.41 4.60
C ASP A 199 7.12 11.32 5.85
N VAL A 200 5.85 10.92 5.69
CA VAL A 200 4.93 10.71 6.81
C VAL A 200 5.44 9.62 7.75
N TRP A 201 5.93 8.49 7.23
CA TRP A 201 6.44 7.42 8.08
C TRP A 201 7.60 7.88 8.96
N VAL A 202 8.56 8.59 8.39
CA VAL A 202 9.79 8.98 9.09
C VAL A 202 9.58 10.21 9.96
N ASN A 203 9.07 11.29 9.39
CA ASN A 203 9.02 12.59 10.07
C ASN A 203 7.82 12.70 11.02
N GLU A 204 6.71 12.04 10.71
CA GLU A 204 5.49 12.15 11.51
C GLU A 204 5.31 10.96 12.45
N PHE A 205 5.64 9.74 11.99
CA PHE A 205 5.48 8.53 12.82
C PHE A 205 6.78 8.07 13.52
N GLY A 206 7.91 8.70 13.22
CA GLY A 206 9.20 8.39 13.82
C GLY A 206 9.76 7.03 13.41
N ILE A 207 9.36 6.49 12.26
CA ILE A 207 9.89 5.23 11.72
C ILE A 207 11.34 5.45 11.28
N ASP A 208 12.19 4.46 11.55
CA ASP A 208 13.58 4.47 11.11
C ASP A 208 13.70 4.68 9.58
N PRO A 209 14.48 5.67 9.11
CA PRO A 209 14.63 5.97 7.69
C PRO A 209 15.12 4.78 6.86
N MET A 210 16.01 3.94 7.41
CA MET A 210 16.51 2.76 6.70
C MET A 210 15.41 1.69 6.57
N TYR A 211 14.59 1.50 7.61
CA TYR A 211 13.40 0.66 7.52
C TYR A 211 12.45 1.15 6.42
N ALA A 212 12.16 2.46 6.38
CA ALA A 212 11.28 3.05 5.36
C ALA A 212 11.84 2.85 3.93
N ILE A 213 13.14 3.06 3.73
CA ILE A 213 13.81 2.80 2.43
C ILE A 213 13.70 1.31 2.06
N ARG A 214 13.91 0.38 3.00
CA ARG A 214 13.73 -1.06 2.75
C ARG A 214 12.28 -1.42 2.42
N ALA A 215 11.31 -0.76 3.05
CA ALA A 215 9.89 -0.91 2.77
C ALA A 215 9.49 -0.41 1.36
N ALA A 216 10.28 0.47 0.75
CA ALA A 216 10.12 0.91 -0.65
C ALA A 216 10.96 0.10 -1.66
N THR A 217 11.87 -0.77 -1.22
CA THR A 217 12.86 -1.42 -2.10
C THR A 217 12.91 -2.94 -1.89
N TYR A 218 13.58 -3.38 -0.82
CA TYR A 218 13.80 -4.79 -0.53
C TYR A 218 12.51 -5.55 -0.23
N TRP A 219 11.67 -5.06 0.69
CA TRP A 219 10.47 -5.80 1.11
C TRP A 219 9.47 -6.03 -0.02
N PRO A 220 9.13 -5.03 -0.85
CA PRO A 220 8.33 -5.25 -2.05
C PRO A 220 8.96 -6.24 -3.03
N SER A 221 10.28 -6.18 -3.26
CA SER A 221 10.95 -7.13 -4.17
C SER A 221 10.85 -8.57 -3.68
N LEU A 222 10.98 -8.79 -2.36
CA LEU A 222 10.83 -10.10 -1.73
C LEU A 222 9.37 -10.56 -1.83
N TRP A 223 8.43 -9.68 -1.50
CA TRP A 223 7.01 -10.00 -1.56
C TRP A 223 6.53 -10.25 -2.99
N MET A 224 7.08 -9.60 -4.00
CA MET A 224 6.76 -9.87 -5.41
C MET A 224 7.49 -11.11 -5.97
N GLY A 225 8.45 -11.69 -5.24
CA GLY A 225 9.22 -12.85 -5.70
C GLY A 225 10.29 -12.52 -6.73
N VAL A 226 10.74 -11.26 -6.79
CA VAL A 226 11.76 -10.76 -7.74
C VAL A 226 12.99 -10.20 -7.01
N ALA A 227 13.18 -10.60 -5.75
CA ALA A 227 14.32 -10.16 -4.93
C ALA A 227 15.67 -10.64 -5.46
N ASP A 228 15.73 -11.59 -6.38
CA ASP A 228 16.99 -11.97 -7.05
C ASP A 228 17.31 -11.06 -8.24
N GLU A 229 16.37 -10.24 -8.69
CA GLU A 229 16.48 -9.37 -9.87
C GLU A 229 16.61 -7.89 -9.50
N VAL A 230 15.87 -7.43 -8.47
CA VAL A 230 15.76 -6.02 -8.08
C VAL A 230 15.74 -5.83 -6.55
N GLY A 231 15.52 -4.60 -6.09
CA GLY A 231 15.27 -4.25 -4.68
C GLY A 231 16.51 -3.94 -3.83
N THR A 232 17.72 -4.27 -4.30
CA THR A 232 18.98 -3.90 -3.66
C THR A 232 20.07 -3.63 -4.71
N ILE A 233 21.08 -2.83 -4.36
CA ILE A 233 22.28 -2.66 -5.18
C ILE A 233 23.23 -3.82 -4.85
N THR A 234 23.17 -4.89 -5.66
CA THR A 234 23.97 -6.11 -5.47
C THR A 234 24.45 -6.61 -6.84
N PRO A 235 25.72 -7.05 -7.00
CA PRO A 235 26.19 -7.62 -8.26
C PRO A 235 25.29 -8.75 -8.75
N GLY A 236 24.96 -8.73 -10.04
CA GLY A 236 24.07 -9.71 -10.70
C GLY A 236 22.61 -9.25 -10.87
N LYS A 237 22.17 -8.23 -10.12
CA LYS A 237 20.83 -7.63 -10.25
C LYS A 237 20.75 -6.60 -11.37
N TYR A 238 19.54 -6.23 -11.79
CA TYR A 238 19.34 -5.11 -12.71
C TYR A 238 19.85 -3.80 -12.10
N ALA A 239 20.43 -2.96 -12.95
CA ALA A 239 20.84 -1.61 -12.58
C ALA A 239 19.62 -0.66 -12.59
N ASP A 240 18.75 -0.85 -11.59
CA ASP A 240 17.62 0.02 -11.26
C ASP A 240 18.02 0.88 -10.05
N ILE A 241 18.41 2.14 -10.31
CA ILE A 241 19.08 3.00 -9.33
C ILE A 241 18.46 4.39 -9.40
N ILE A 242 18.18 4.96 -8.23
CA ILE A 242 17.93 6.40 -8.08
C ILE A 242 19.07 7.03 -7.29
N ALA A 243 19.35 8.31 -7.53
CA ALA A 243 20.24 9.09 -6.67
C ALA A 243 19.66 10.48 -6.42
N VAL A 244 20.02 11.04 -5.27
CA VAL A 244 19.66 12.37 -4.80
C VAL A 244 20.86 12.98 -4.09
N ASP A 245 21.02 14.30 -4.15
CA ASP A 245 22.03 15.01 -3.37
C ASP A 245 21.65 15.08 -1.87
N GLY A 246 22.61 14.72 -1.00
CA GLY A 246 22.46 14.77 0.46
C GLY A 246 22.25 13.41 1.16
N ASP A 247 21.98 13.48 2.47
CA ASP A 247 21.86 12.31 3.36
C ASP A 247 20.38 12.01 3.66
N VAL A 248 19.81 11.05 2.93
CA VAL A 248 18.40 10.62 3.08
C VAL A 248 18.11 9.92 4.40
N LEU A 249 19.12 9.49 5.15
CA LEU A 249 18.92 8.93 6.49
C LEU A 249 18.73 10.02 7.54
N ARG A 250 19.10 11.27 7.22
CA ARG A 250 18.81 12.45 8.06
C ARG A 250 17.60 13.21 7.56
N TYR A 251 17.45 13.32 6.25
CA TYR A 251 16.41 14.11 5.59
C TYR A 251 15.73 13.27 4.51
N ILE A 252 14.76 12.45 4.90
CA ILE A 252 14.05 11.55 3.97
C ILE A 252 13.35 12.33 2.85
N SER A 253 12.95 13.58 3.13
CA SER A 253 12.24 14.46 2.21
C SER A 253 13.07 14.81 0.97
N LEU A 254 14.39 14.65 1.02
CA LEU A 254 15.25 14.77 -0.16
C LEU A 254 14.81 13.82 -1.29
N LEU A 255 14.24 12.65 -0.98
CA LEU A 255 13.71 11.73 -1.99
C LEU A 255 12.60 12.32 -2.87
N GLN A 256 12.01 13.46 -2.51
CA GLN A 256 11.10 14.20 -3.39
C GLN A 256 11.81 14.82 -4.61
N ASP A 257 13.12 15.04 -4.54
CA ASP A 257 13.96 15.66 -5.57
C ASP A 257 15.04 14.70 -6.10
N VAL A 258 14.64 13.51 -6.57
CA VAL A 258 15.57 12.55 -7.20
C VAL A 258 16.27 13.16 -8.43
N ASP A 259 17.60 13.21 -8.45
CA ASP A 259 18.41 13.80 -9.52
C ASP A 259 18.72 12.84 -10.67
N LEU A 260 18.84 11.54 -10.37
CA LEU A 260 19.24 10.49 -11.30
C LEU A 260 18.26 9.34 -11.24
N VAL A 261 17.82 8.87 -12.41
CA VAL A 261 17.03 7.63 -12.53
C VAL A 261 17.66 6.75 -13.60
N ILE A 262 18.10 5.57 -13.20
CA ILE A 262 18.60 4.51 -14.07
C ILE A 262 17.63 3.34 -13.96
N LYS A 263 17.20 2.81 -15.10
CA LYS A 263 16.36 1.61 -15.19
C LYS A 263 16.98 0.65 -16.21
N HIS A 264 17.24 -0.58 -15.79
CA HIS A 264 17.95 -1.62 -16.54
C HIS A 264 19.26 -1.10 -17.16
N GLY A 265 20.02 -0.31 -16.39
CA GLY A 265 21.30 0.27 -16.84
C GLY A 265 21.17 1.46 -17.80
N LYS A 266 19.95 1.87 -18.17
CA LYS A 266 19.71 3.06 -18.99
C LYS A 266 19.29 4.25 -18.13
N ARG A 267 19.93 5.39 -18.33
CA ARG A 267 19.59 6.67 -17.66
C ARG A 267 18.33 7.30 -18.29
N TYR A 268 17.43 7.80 -17.45
CA TYR A 268 16.17 8.47 -17.80
C TYR A 268 16.05 9.88 -17.21
N LYS A 269 16.70 10.14 -16.08
CA LYS A 269 16.88 11.45 -15.46
C LYS A 269 18.35 11.61 -15.11
#